data_AF-A0A6G0Y3A0-F1
#
_entry.id   AF-A0A6G0Y3A0-F1
#
_cell.length_a   1.000
_cell.length_b   1.000
_cell.length_c   1.000
_cell.angle_alpha   90.00
_cell.angle_beta   90.00
_cell.angle_gamma   90.00
#
_symmetry.space_group_name_H-M   'P 1'
#
loop_
_entity.id
_entity.type
_entity.pdbx_description
1 polymer ?
#
loop_
_entity_poly.entity_id
_entity_poly.type
_entity_poly.pdbx_seq_one_letter_code
_entity_poly.pdbx_strand_id
1 'polypeptide(L)'
;MNFLSNLFRKASIINRAPQLLSVLNTPSVNGLSIVPFRGFKVFGKVRKRCKDCYFVTRDQRLYNLCKTFQKHKQMSIRHQDKAYYILTSVQQKKQREW
;
A
#
# COMPACT_ATOMS: atom_id res chain seq x y z
N MET A 1 43.71 -14.29 -7.12
CA MET A 1 42.49 -14.21 -6.29
C MET A 1 41.27 -14.32 -7.20
N ASN A 2 40.82 -15.56 -7.40
CA ASN A 2 39.43 -16.05 -7.57
C ASN A 2 38.48 -15.24 -8.47
N PHE A 3 38.19 -15.71 -9.69
CA PHE A 3 37.11 -16.66 -10.01
C PHE A 3 35.73 -16.20 -9.55
N LEU A 4 34.97 -15.52 -10.43
CA LEU A 4 33.52 -15.69 -10.48
C LEU A 4 33.06 -15.78 -11.93
N SER A 5 32.54 -16.97 -12.20
CA SER A 5 32.18 -17.57 -13.46
C SER A 5 30.88 -17.04 -14.04
N ASN A 6 30.90 -16.80 -15.35
CA ASN A 6 29.74 -16.84 -16.23
C ASN A 6 29.02 -18.19 -16.10
N LEU A 7 27.93 -18.21 -15.34
CA LEU A 7 26.88 -19.20 -15.49
C LEU A 7 25.59 -18.45 -15.73
N PHE A 8 25.14 -18.38 -16.98
CA PHE A 8 23.79 -18.86 -17.28
C PHE A 8 23.79 -19.47 -18.67
N ARG A 9 23.47 -20.76 -18.66
CA ARG A 9 23.56 -21.71 -19.76
C ARG A 9 22.51 -21.40 -20.83
N LYS A 10 22.91 -21.63 -22.08
CA LYS A 10 22.00 -21.89 -23.19
C LYS A 10 21.07 -23.07 -22.84
N ALA A 11 19.79 -22.89 -23.08
CA ALA A 11 18.89 -23.99 -23.44
C ALA A 11 17.97 -23.47 -24.56
N SER A 12 18.12 -24.08 -25.72
CA SER A 12 17.27 -23.94 -26.90
C SER A 12 16.39 -25.20 -27.03
N ILE A 13 15.43 -25.17 -27.97
CA ILE A 13 14.66 -26.31 -28.54
C ILE A 13 13.36 -26.57 -27.69
N ILE A 14 12.08 -26.61 -28.14
CA ILE A 14 11.37 -26.86 -29.43
C ILE A 14 9.99 -26.15 -29.47
N ASN A 15 9.55 -25.91 -30.71
CA ASN A 15 8.31 -25.37 -31.27
C ASN A 15 6.98 -26.16 -31.06
N ARG A 16 5.87 -25.46 -31.40
CA ARG A 16 4.54 -25.88 -31.94
C ARG A 16 3.37 -26.09 -30.96
N ALA A 17 2.31 -25.27 -31.08
CA ALA A 17 0.99 -25.62 -31.66
C ALA A 17 0.02 -24.39 -31.57
N PRO A 18 -1.19 -24.40 -32.15
CA PRO A 18 -1.59 -23.56 -33.28
C PRO A 18 -2.49 -22.37 -32.89
N GLN A 19 -2.61 -21.46 -33.86
CA GLN A 19 -3.52 -20.32 -33.84
C GLN A 19 -4.97 -20.82 -33.75
N LEU A 20 -5.69 -20.43 -32.68
CA LEU A 20 -7.15 -20.37 -32.72
C LEU A 20 -7.56 -18.89 -32.62
N LEU A 21 -7.70 -18.29 -33.81
CA LEU A 21 -8.46 -17.07 -33.99
C LEU A 21 -9.94 -17.37 -33.72
N SER A 22 -10.47 -16.88 -32.61
CA SER A 22 -11.84 -16.38 -32.50
C SER A 22 -12.10 -15.95 -31.06
N VAL A 23 -12.12 -14.64 -30.83
CA VAL A 23 -13.19 -13.87 -30.17
C VAL A 23 -12.65 -12.43 -30.10
N LEU A 24 -12.76 -11.71 -31.22
CA LEU A 24 -12.81 -10.26 -31.21
C LEU A 24 -14.26 -9.88 -30.95
N ASN A 25 -14.51 -9.25 -29.80
CA ASN A 25 -15.46 -8.14 -29.61
C ASN A 25 -15.68 -7.92 -28.10
N THR A 26 -14.59 -7.60 -27.39
CA THR A 26 -14.70 -6.78 -26.17
C THR A 26 -14.17 -5.39 -26.54
N PRO A 27 -14.81 -4.30 -26.08
CA PRO A 27 -14.24 -2.98 -26.28
C PRO A 27 -12.84 -2.99 -25.67
N SER A 28 -11.84 -2.71 -26.50
CA SER A 28 -10.46 -2.55 -26.05
C SER A 28 -10.45 -1.45 -25.01
N VAL A 29 -10.35 -1.83 -23.73
CA VAL A 29 -10.05 -0.90 -22.64
C VAL A 29 -8.60 -0.51 -22.87
N ASN A 30 -8.40 0.42 -23.80
CA ASN A 30 -7.10 0.96 -24.18
C ASN A 30 -6.48 1.60 -22.95
N GLY A 31 -5.61 0.84 -22.29
CA GLY A 31 -4.72 1.31 -21.23
C GLY A 31 -5.30 1.21 -19.83
N LEU A 32 -5.15 0.04 -19.20
CA LEU A 32 -4.94 -0.02 -17.75
C LEU A 32 -3.58 0.66 -17.45
N SER A 33 -3.56 1.99 -17.45
CA SER A 33 -2.40 2.76 -17.02
C SER A 33 -2.31 2.65 -15.50
N ILE A 34 -1.55 1.66 -15.03
CA ILE A 34 -1.21 1.54 -13.62
C ILE A 34 -0.24 2.69 -13.32
N VAL A 35 -0.77 3.81 -12.82
CA VAL A 35 0.06 4.92 -12.35
C VAL A 35 0.64 4.51 -10.99
N PRO A 36 1.96 4.30 -10.87
CA PRO A 36 2.56 3.91 -9.60
C PRO A 36 2.47 5.10 -8.63
N PHE A 37 1.55 5.02 -7.66
CA PHE A 37 1.46 6.00 -6.58
C PHE A 37 2.16 5.49 -5.31
N ARG A 38 3.11 6.27 -4.79
CA ARG A 38 3.74 6.02 -3.48
C ARG A 38 2.82 6.55 -2.39
N GLY A 39 2.21 5.64 -1.62
CA GLY A 39 1.41 5.96 -0.44
C GLY A 39 2.23 6.57 0.72
N PHE A 40 1.55 6.81 1.85
CA PHE A 40 2.17 7.35 3.06
C PHE A 40 2.83 6.26 3.90
N LYS A 41 4.00 6.57 4.49
CA LYS A 41 4.58 5.72 5.54
C LYS A 41 3.96 6.06 6.88
N VAL A 42 3.31 5.09 7.52
CA VAL A 42 2.65 5.30 8.81
C VAL A 42 3.64 5.07 9.95
N PHE A 43 3.77 6.05 10.85
CA PHE A 43 4.66 6.00 12.01
C PHE A 43 3.94 6.49 13.27
N GLY A 44 4.36 6.05 14.46
CA GLY A 44 3.87 6.64 15.72
C GLY A 44 4.30 8.11 15.85
N LYS A 45 5.60 8.38 15.67
CA LYS A 45 6.17 9.73 15.68
C LYS A 45 6.63 10.14 14.28
N VAL A 46 6.05 11.21 13.76
CA VAL A 46 6.40 11.77 12.45
C VAL A 46 7.55 12.77 12.60
N ARG A 47 8.51 12.76 11.68
CA ARG A 47 9.70 13.65 11.73
C ARG A 47 10.04 14.23 10.35
N LYS A 48 10.53 15.45 10.32
CA LYS A 48 11.08 16.06 9.09
C LYS A 48 12.37 15.34 8.70
N ARG A 49 12.54 15.09 7.39
CA ARG A 49 13.77 14.48 6.83
C ARG A 49 14.57 15.43 5.95
N CYS A 50 14.00 16.58 5.62
CA CYS A 50 14.51 17.54 4.65
C CYS A 50 14.04 18.95 5.02
N LYS A 51 14.64 19.99 4.40
CA LYS A 51 14.25 21.39 4.61
C LYS A 51 12.83 21.69 4.13
N ASP A 52 12.45 21.11 2.99
CA ASP A 52 11.14 21.34 2.35
C ASP A 52 10.00 20.57 3.01
N CYS A 53 10.32 19.73 3.99
CA CYS A 53 9.37 18.88 4.69
C CYS A 53 8.58 19.75 5.68
N TYR A 54 7.24 19.67 5.64
CA TYR A 54 6.35 20.48 6.46
C TYR A 54 5.25 19.64 7.10
N PHE A 55 4.81 20.07 8.27
CA PHE A 55 3.77 19.40 9.03
C PHE A 55 2.40 19.97 8.69
N VAL A 56 1.42 19.08 8.59
CA VAL A 56 0.01 19.44 8.43
C VAL A 56 -0.82 18.53 9.31
N THR A 57 -1.76 19.09 10.06
CA THR A 57 -2.73 18.30 10.83
C THR A 57 -4.04 18.24 10.03
N ARG A 58 -4.52 17.04 9.74
CA ARG A 58 -5.81 16.78 9.06
C ARG A 58 -6.44 15.54 9.70
N ASP A 59 -7.76 15.49 9.82
CA ASP A 59 -8.49 14.31 10.33
C ASP A 59 -7.94 13.76 11.67
N GLN A 60 -7.51 14.67 12.55
CA GLN A 60 -6.89 14.38 13.85
C GLN A 60 -5.57 13.58 13.75
N ARG A 61 -4.89 13.63 12.61
CA ARG A 61 -3.58 13.01 12.37
C ARG A 61 -2.56 14.05 11.93
N LEU A 62 -1.31 13.83 12.30
CA LEU A 62 -0.17 14.63 11.86
C LEU A 62 0.43 14.02 10.59
N TYR A 63 0.60 14.83 9.56
CA TYR A 63 1.23 14.45 8.31
C TYR A 63 2.55 15.20 8.16
N ASN A 64 3.56 14.54 7.61
CA ASN A 64 4.73 15.21 7.06
C ASN A 64 4.66 15.10 5.54
N LEU A 65 4.48 16.24 4.89
CA LEU A 65 4.43 16.40 3.45
C LEU A 65 5.73 16.99 2.95
N CYS A 66 6.08 16.65 1.71
CA CYS A 66 7.29 17.13 1.06
C CYS A 66 6.98 17.41 -0.40
N LYS A 67 7.34 18.60 -0.88
CA LYS A 67 7.13 19.01 -2.28
C LYS A 67 8.17 18.37 -3.20
N THR A 68 9.41 18.24 -2.74
CA THR A 68 10.55 17.73 -3.52
C THR A 68 10.60 16.21 -3.59
N PHE A 69 10.42 15.52 -2.46
CA PHE A 69 10.60 14.07 -2.37
C PHE A 69 9.36 13.34 -1.85
N GLN A 70 8.70 12.57 -2.72
CA GLN A 70 7.53 11.75 -2.33
C GLN A 70 7.87 10.69 -1.26
N LYS A 71 9.12 10.20 -1.22
CA LYS A 71 9.61 9.23 -0.24
C LYS A 71 9.56 9.73 1.22
N HIS A 72 9.42 11.04 1.45
CA HIS A 72 9.32 11.64 2.77
C HIS A 72 7.90 11.76 3.31
N LYS A 73 6.87 11.45 2.50
CA LYS A 73 5.47 11.44 2.91
C LYS A 73 5.27 10.45 4.07
N GLN A 74 4.88 10.99 5.23
CA GLN A 74 4.61 10.21 6.44
C GLN A 74 3.28 10.64 7.06
N MET A 75 2.63 9.71 7.75
CA MET A 75 1.38 9.92 8.47
C MET A 75 1.50 9.36 9.90
N SER A 76 0.97 10.07 10.90
CA SER A 76 0.88 9.54 12.26
C SER A 76 -0.18 8.43 12.34
N ILE A 77 0.06 7.44 13.19
CA ILE A 77 -0.99 6.48 13.54
C ILE A 77 -2.19 7.25 14.12
N ARG A 78 -3.42 6.89 13.72
CA ARG A 78 -4.63 7.35 14.41
C ARG A 78 -4.80 6.47 15.63
N HIS A 79 -4.86 7.08 16.80
CA HIS A 79 -5.48 6.39 17.92
C HIS A 79 -6.97 6.31 17.63
N GLN A 80 -7.55 5.12 17.75
CA GLN A 80 -9.00 4.98 17.73
C GLN A 80 -9.56 5.80 18.89
N ASP A 81 -10.60 6.57 18.62
CA ASP A 81 -11.32 7.29 19.66
C ASP A 81 -11.92 6.24 20.59
N LYS A 82 -11.38 6.10 21.81
CA LYS A 82 -11.80 5.08 22.79
C LYS A 82 -13.25 5.24 23.27
N ALA A 83 -14.01 6.17 22.70
CA ALA A 83 -15.27 6.64 23.26
C ALA A 83 -16.45 5.70 23.04
N TYR A 84 -16.37 4.71 22.12
CA TYR A 84 -17.52 3.85 21.83
C TYR A 84 -17.10 2.46 21.30
N TYR A 85 -16.59 1.60 22.18
CA TYR A 85 -17.24 0.29 22.18
C TYR A 85 -18.61 0.56 22.76
N ILE A 86 -19.58 0.90 21.91
CA ILE A 86 -20.97 0.94 22.36
C ILE A 86 -21.22 -0.45 22.90
N LEU A 87 -21.27 -0.61 24.22
CA LEU A 87 -21.81 -1.79 24.88
C LEU A 87 -23.32 -1.74 24.64
N THR A 88 -23.75 -1.84 23.38
CA THR A 88 -25.15 -1.65 22.99
C THR A 88 -26.05 -2.74 23.56
N SER A 89 -25.47 -3.84 24.05
CA SER A 89 -26.23 -5.01 24.51
C SER A 89 -25.74 -5.67 25.80
N VAL A 90 -24.81 -5.09 26.57
CA VAL A 90 -24.42 -5.68 27.86
C VAL A 90 -25.05 -4.87 28.99
N GLN A 91 -26.33 -5.15 29.26
CA GLN A 91 -26.91 -4.80 30.55
C GLN A 91 -26.12 -5.57 31.62
N GLN A 92 -25.27 -4.89 32.38
CA GLN A 92 -24.66 -5.47 33.57
C GLN A 92 -25.74 -5.55 34.67
N LYS A 93 -26.59 -6.59 34.61
CA LYS A 93 -27.46 -6.94 35.73
C LYS A 93 -26.62 -7.67 36.79
N LYS A 94 -26.87 -7.39 38.07
CA LYS A 94 -26.19 -8.04 39.22
C LYS A 94 -26.28 -9.57 39.18
N GLN A 95 -27.36 -10.09 38.62
CA GLN A 95 -27.60 -11.51 38.44
C GLN A 95 -28.06 -11.77 37.01
N ARG A 96 -27.49 -12.78 36.36
CA ARG A 96 -27.87 -13.21 35.01
C ARG A 96 -29.08 -14.15 35.12
N GLU A 97 -30.00 -14.05 34.18
CA GLU A 97 -31.30 -14.76 34.21
C GLU A 97 -31.21 -16.25 33.82
N TRP A 98 -30.02 -16.84 33.74
CA TRP A 98 -29.85 -18.30 33.58
C TRP A 98 -29.21 -18.91 34.82
#